data_AF-A0A969BLA6-F1
#
_entry.id   AF-A0A969BLA6-F1
#
_cell.length_a   1.000
_cell.length_b   1.000
_cell.length_c   1.000
_cell.angle_alpha   90.00
_cell.angle_beta   90.00
_cell.angle_gamma   90.00
#
_symmetry.space_group_name_H-M   'P 1'
#
loop_
_entity.id
_entity.type
_entity.pdbx_description
1 polymer ?
#
loop_
_entity_poly.entity_id
_entity_poly.type
_entity_poly.pdbx_seq_one_letter_code
_entity_poly.pdbx_strand_id
1 'polypeptide(L)'
;MDIDQIFYNCLKPLASATGEFSLPSVPSLHEYYANHILDVFKLLGITLSESTTHKLRKKVATELEEGFRISQHSRLVVKYKPAPPPRTGCQIEISHTVISVKDYYENIIRSFVGTDISEPEKSVFGKYPHAKVLQVAAKLGNPKLARILDVGAGLGRNTIPLARL
;
A
#
# COMPACT_ATOMS: atom_id res chain seq x y z
N MET A 1 -38.73 29.48 8.04
CA MET A 1 -37.92 28.43 7.40
C MET A 1 -36.88 29.16 6.57
N ASP A 2 -35.60 28.93 6.83
CA ASP A 2 -34.50 29.73 6.29
C ASP A 2 -34.27 29.42 4.79
N ILE A 3 -34.27 30.45 3.94
CA ILE A 3 -34.10 30.32 2.47
C ILE A 3 -32.75 29.68 2.15
N ASP A 4 -31.72 30.01 2.93
CA ASP A 4 -30.38 29.47 2.73
C ASP A 4 -30.37 27.96 2.96
N GLN A 5 -31.10 27.47 3.96
CA GLN A 5 -31.21 26.05 4.25
C GLN A 5 -31.90 25.28 3.11
N ILE A 6 -32.91 25.87 2.47
CA ILE A 6 -33.60 25.29 1.31
C ILE A 6 -32.63 25.24 0.12
N PHE A 7 -31.91 26.32 -0.13
CA PHE A 7 -30.94 26.41 -1.21
C PHE A 7 -29.79 25.39 -1.06
N TYR A 8 -29.22 25.25 0.15
CA TYR A 8 -28.22 24.23 0.45
C TYR A 8 -28.75 22.81 0.23
N ASN A 9 -30.00 22.53 0.61
CA ASN A 9 -30.61 21.23 0.40
C ASN A 9 -30.86 20.93 -1.09
N CYS A 10 -31.10 21.94 -1.92
CA CYS A 10 -31.22 21.80 -3.38
C CYS A 10 -29.88 21.58 -4.08
N LEU A 11 -28.78 22.14 -3.56
CA LEU A 11 -27.44 21.99 -4.13
C LEU A 11 -26.72 20.71 -3.70
N LYS A 12 -27.01 20.21 -2.49
CA LYS A 12 -26.38 19.00 -1.92
C LYS A 12 -26.41 17.76 -2.85
N PRO A 13 -27.49 17.48 -3.60
CA PRO A 13 -27.53 16.36 -4.56
C PRO A 13 -26.71 16.61 -5.84
N LEU A 14 -26.33 17.86 -6.14
CA LEU A 14 -25.53 18.23 -7.32
C LEU A 14 -24.02 18.09 -7.06
N ALA A 15 -23.61 18.10 -5.79
CA ALA A 15 -22.24 17.82 -5.41
C ALA A 15 -21.95 16.32 -5.56
N SER A 16 -20.90 15.99 -6.32
CA SER A 16 -20.58 14.61 -6.66
C SER A 16 -19.07 14.38 -6.56
N ALA A 17 -18.66 13.23 -6.01
CA ALA A 17 -17.27 12.84 -5.89
C ALA A 17 -17.06 11.45 -6.48
N THR A 18 -16.00 11.31 -7.28
CA THR A 18 -15.51 10.03 -7.80
C THR A 18 -14.06 9.87 -7.37
N GLY A 19 -13.66 8.66 -6.99
CA GLY A 19 -12.29 8.41 -6.61
C GLY A 19 -11.96 6.94 -6.46
N GLU A 20 -10.68 6.69 -6.28
CA GLU A 20 -10.10 5.39 -5.99
C GLU A 20 -9.02 5.57 -4.94
N PHE A 21 -8.98 4.65 -3.97
CA PHE A 21 -7.82 4.50 -3.10
C PHE A 21 -7.52 3.03 -2.86
N SER A 22 -6.28 2.75 -2.47
CA SER A 22 -5.82 1.39 -2.25
C SER A 22 -5.06 1.23 -0.94
N LEU A 23 -5.30 0.11 -0.27
CA LEU A 23 -4.71 -0.25 1.02
C LEU A 23 -3.95 -1.58 0.88
N PRO A 24 -2.85 -1.80 1.62
CA PRO A 24 -2.19 -3.11 1.65
C PRO A 24 -3.14 -4.21 2.13
N SER A 25 -3.10 -5.40 1.51
CA SER A 25 -3.98 -6.50 1.93
C SER A 25 -3.48 -7.15 3.20
N VAL A 26 -3.92 -6.65 4.36
CA VAL A 26 -3.57 -7.18 5.68
C VAL A 26 -4.85 -7.64 6.37
N PRO A 27 -5.16 -8.96 6.38
CA PRO A 27 -6.44 -9.47 6.87
C PRO A 27 -6.76 -9.08 8.32
N SER A 28 -5.75 -9.00 9.19
CA SER A 28 -5.92 -8.61 10.60
C SER A 28 -6.37 -7.14 10.79
N LEU A 29 -6.28 -6.30 9.75
CA LEU A 29 -6.66 -4.89 9.79
C LEU A 29 -8.05 -4.62 9.17
N HIS A 30 -8.86 -5.64 8.89
CA HIS A 30 -10.17 -5.48 8.22
C HIS A 30 -11.09 -4.48 8.91
N GLU A 31 -11.25 -4.54 10.24
CA GLU A 31 -12.08 -3.59 10.98
C GLU A 31 -11.54 -2.16 10.90
N TYR A 32 -10.23 -2.00 11.02
CA TYR A 32 -9.55 -0.70 10.92
C TYR A 32 -9.76 -0.09 9.52
N TYR A 33 -9.55 -0.87 8.46
CA TYR A 33 -9.77 -0.40 7.09
C TYR A 33 -11.24 -0.10 6.80
N ALA A 34 -12.16 -0.93 7.29
CA ALA A 34 -13.58 -0.65 7.12
C ALA A 34 -13.98 0.67 7.79
N ASN A 35 -13.50 0.95 9.00
CA ASN A 35 -13.72 2.24 9.67
C ASN A 35 -13.12 3.40 8.87
N HIS A 36 -11.89 3.24 8.37
CA HIS A 36 -11.23 4.28 7.57
C HIS A 36 -12.01 4.59 6.28
N ILE A 37 -12.53 3.58 5.60
CA ILE A 37 -13.38 3.75 4.40
C ILE A 37 -14.66 4.51 4.76
N LEU A 38 -15.30 4.18 5.89
CA LEU A 38 -16.49 4.87 6.38
C LEU A 38 -16.22 6.33 6.73
N ASP A 39 -15.06 6.64 7.33
CA ASP A 39 -14.66 8.00 7.66
C ASP A 39 -14.42 8.84 6.39
N VAL A 40 -13.82 8.26 5.35
CA VAL A 40 -13.67 8.91 4.03
C VAL A 40 -15.05 9.21 3.44
N PHE A 41 -15.98 8.25 3.46
CA PHE A 41 -17.33 8.49 2.95
C PHE A 41 -18.11 9.52 3.76
N LYS A 42 -17.94 9.53 5.09
CA LYS A 42 -18.50 10.56 5.95
C LYS A 42 -17.97 11.95 5.62
N LEU A 43 -16.67 12.09 5.34
CA LEU A 43 -16.05 13.34 4.89
C LEU A 43 -16.63 13.82 3.55
N LEU A 44 -16.95 12.88 2.65
CA LEU A 44 -17.60 13.16 1.36
C LEU A 44 -19.12 13.40 1.47
N GLY A 45 -19.68 13.40 2.68
CA GLY A 45 -21.13 13.56 2.92
C GLY A 45 -21.96 12.34 2.53
N ILE A 46 -21.33 11.20 2.25
CA ILE A 46 -21.98 9.93 1.92
C ILE A 46 -22.34 9.22 3.21
N THR A 47 -23.64 9.05 3.48
CA THR A 47 -24.13 8.32 4.64
C THR A 47 -24.59 6.93 4.21
N LEU A 48 -23.99 5.88 4.76
CA LEU A 48 -24.37 4.50 4.49
C LEU A 48 -25.37 4.00 5.55
N SER A 49 -26.35 3.20 5.12
CA SER A 49 -27.24 2.50 6.05
C SER A 49 -26.47 1.46 6.86
N GLU A 50 -26.97 1.10 8.04
CA GLU A 50 -26.37 0.05 8.87
C GLU A 50 -26.21 -1.28 8.10
N SER A 51 -27.21 -1.66 7.32
CA SER A 51 -27.16 -2.85 6.45
C SER A 51 -26.08 -2.76 5.37
N THR A 52 -25.84 -1.57 4.82
CA THR A 52 -24.78 -1.34 3.82
C THR A 52 -23.41 -1.35 4.48
N THR A 53 -23.29 -0.76 5.67
CA THR A 53 -22.08 -0.78 6.49
C THR A 53 -21.67 -2.21 6.86
N HIS A 54 -22.61 -3.05 7.26
CA HIS A 54 -22.33 -4.46 7.55
C HIS A 54 -21.84 -5.22 6.31
N LYS A 55 -22.50 -5.02 5.15
CA LYS A 55 -22.06 -5.60 3.87
C LYS A 55 -20.66 -5.14 3.48
N LEU A 56 -20.36 -3.85 3.69
CA LEU A 56 -19.05 -3.27 3.42
C LEU A 56 -17.96 -3.91 4.29
N ARG A 57 -18.17 -4.03 5.61
CA ARG A 57 -17.23 -4.71 6.51
C ARG A 57 -16.94 -6.14 6.07
N LYS A 58 -18.00 -6.91 5.78
CA LYS A 58 -17.86 -8.28 5.29
C LYS A 58 -17.07 -8.36 3.98
N LYS A 59 -17.38 -7.47 3.03
CA LYS A 59 -16.69 -7.41 1.74
C LYS A 59 -15.21 -7.06 1.89
N VAL A 60 -14.89 -6.08 2.73
CA VAL A 60 -13.48 -5.72 3.06
C VAL A 60 -12.74 -6.92 3.62
N ALA A 61 -13.31 -7.62 4.61
CA ALA A 61 -12.68 -8.81 5.19
C ALA A 61 -12.40 -9.88 4.13
N THR A 62 -13.40 -10.21 3.30
CA THR A 62 -13.26 -11.21 2.22
C THR A 62 -12.18 -10.81 1.21
N GLU A 63 -12.21 -9.57 0.70
CA GLU A 63 -11.23 -9.14 -0.33
C GLU A 63 -9.79 -9.08 0.23
N LEU A 64 -9.62 -8.76 1.51
CA LEU A 64 -8.31 -8.81 2.16
C LEU A 64 -7.79 -10.24 2.30
N GLU A 65 -8.63 -11.19 2.71
CA GLU A 65 -8.28 -12.61 2.82
C GLU A 65 -7.94 -13.21 1.45
N GLU A 66 -8.80 -12.98 0.45
CA GLU A 66 -8.60 -13.46 -0.91
C GLU A 66 -7.32 -12.91 -1.53
N GLY A 67 -7.12 -11.59 -1.45
CA GLY A 67 -5.92 -10.94 -1.97
C GLY A 67 -4.65 -11.47 -1.30
N PHE A 68 -4.61 -11.48 0.04
CA PHE A 68 -3.43 -11.90 0.80
C PHE A 68 -3.08 -13.37 0.54
N ARG A 69 -4.09 -14.25 0.40
CA ARG A 69 -3.88 -15.66 0.07
C ARG A 69 -3.17 -15.85 -1.27
N ILE A 70 -3.41 -14.96 -2.24
CA ILE A 70 -2.75 -15.01 -3.55
C ILE A 70 -1.36 -14.37 -3.48
N SER A 71 -1.23 -13.20 -2.83
CA SER A 71 0.04 -12.50 -2.66
C SER A 71 -0.01 -11.58 -1.45
N GLN A 72 1.03 -11.65 -0.60
CA GLN A 72 1.21 -10.69 0.49
C GLN A 72 1.38 -9.23 0.02
N HIS A 73 1.65 -9.01 -1.27
CA HIS A 73 1.78 -7.69 -1.88
C HIS A 73 0.51 -7.22 -2.59
N SER A 74 -0.60 -7.98 -2.51
CA SER A 74 -1.87 -7.55 -3.07
C SER A 74 -2.38 -6.29 -2.36
N ARG A 75 -3.25 -5.54 -3.05
CA ARG A 75 -3.88 -4.33 -2.49
C ARG A 75 -5.39 -4.48 -2.51
N LEU A 76 -6.05 -4.07 -1.43
CA LEU A 76 -7.48 -3.78 -1.43
C LEU A 76 -7.68 -2.48 -2.22
N VAL A 77 -8.58 -2.48 -3.19
CA VAL A 77 -8.93 -1.32 -4.00
C VAL A 77 -10.38 -0.94 -3.71
N VAL A 78 -10.60 0.32 -3.37
CA VAL A 78 -11.92 0.89 -3.13
C VAL A 78 -12.16 1.97 -4.17
N LYS A 79 -13.11 1.72 -5.06
CA LYS A 79 -13.59 2.69 -6.05
C LYS A 79 -14.97 3.19 -5.64
N TYR A 80 -15.21 4.47 -5.80
CA TYR A 80 -16.49 5.07 -5.51
C TYR A 80 -16.85 6.11 -6.56
N LYS A 81 -18.12 6.16 -6.94
CA LYS A 81 -18.66 7.14 -7.88
C LYS A 81 -20.13 7.45 -7.59
N PRO A 82 -20.68 8.56 -8.08
CA PRO A 82 -22.09 8.87 -7.93
C PRO A 82 -22.97 7.76 -8.53
N ALA A 83 -24.09 7.48 -7.89
CA ALA A 83 -25.08 6.57 -8.45
C ALA A 83 -25.69 7.18 -9.73
N PRO A 84 -25.89 6.39 -10.79
CA PRO A 84 -26.52 6.90 -12.01
C PRO A 84 -28.00 7.25 -11.75
N PRO A 85 -28.53 8.32 -12.38
CA PRO A 85 -29.94 8.66 -12.29
C PRO A 85 -30.85 7.46 -12.67
N PRO A 86 -32.01 7.28 -12.02
CA PRO A 86 -32.62 8.13 -10.99
C PRO A 86 -32.18 7.81 -9.55
N ARG A 87 -31.17 6.95 -9.36
CA ARG A 87 -30.70 6.57 -8.01
C ARG A 87 -29.87 7.70 -7.41
N THR A 88 -30.10 8.00 -6.14
CA THR A 88 -29.27 8.90 -5.35
C THR A 88 -28.26 8.10 -4.52
N GLY A 89 -27.13 8.72 -4.17
CA GLY A 89 -26.07 8.10 -3.36
C GLY A 89 -24.82 7.74 -4.16
N CYS A 90 -24.10 6.72 -3.69
CA CYS A 90 -22.78 6.35 -4.20
C CYS A 90 -22.73 4.85 -4.55
N GLN A 91 -22.18 4.54 -5.74
CA GLN A 91 -21.78 3.19 -6.09
C GLN A 91 -20.36 2.95 -5.57
N ILE A 92 -20.22 1.94 -4.71
CA ILE A 92 -18.94 1.54 -4.11
C ILE A 92 -18.58 0.16 -4.66
N GLU A 93 -17.37 0.03 -5.19
CA GLU A 93 -16.78 -1.22 -5.63
C GLU A 93 -15.55 -1.49 -4.76
N ILE A 94 -15.53 -2.67 -4.15
CA ILE A 94 -14.42 -3.16 -3.34
C ILE A 94 -13.91 -4.43 -3.99
N SER A 95 -12.64 -4.42 -4.36
CA SER A 95 -11.95 -5.54 -5.00
C SER A 95 -10.52 -5.61 -4.48
N HIS A 96 -9.76 -6.59 -4.94
CA HIS A 96 -8.32 -6.63 -4.72
C HIS A 96 -7.56 -6.66 -6.05
N THR A 97 -6.37 -6.07 -6.06
CA THR A 97 -5.41 -6.21 -7.15
C THR A 97 -4.25 -7.07 -6.67
N VAL A 98 -3.91 -8.07 -7.48
CA VAL A 98 -2.80 -8.97 -7.21
C VAL A 98 -1.60 -8.51 -8.01
N ILE A 99 -0.47 -8.38 -7.33
CA ILE A 99 0.84 -8.32 -7.96
C ILE A 99 1.55 -9.61 -7.53
N SER A 100 2.06 -10.37 -8.50
CA SER A 100 2.83 -11.57 -8.15
C SER A 100 4.07 -11.18 -7.35
N VAL A 101 4.57 -12.08 -6.49
CA VAL A 101 5.79 -11.80 -5.72
C VAL A 101 6.95 -11.45 -6.66
N LYS A 102 7.03 -12.13 -7.82
CA LYS A 102 8.00 -11.82 -8.88
C LYS A 102 7.85 -10.39 -9.38
N ASP A 103 6.66 -10.01 -9.85
CA ASP A 103 6.42 -8.67 -10.41
C ASP A 103 6.65 -7.58 -9.36
N TYR A 104 6.34 -7.86 -8.09
CA TYR A 104 6.64 -6.96 -6.99
C TYR A 104 8.15 -6.72 -6.87
N TYR A 105 8.96 -7.78 -6.80
CA TYR A 105 10.41 -7.63 -6.70
C TYR A 105 11.04 -7.06 -7.97
N GLU A 106 10.55 -7.39 -9.16
CA GLU A 106 10.98 -6.76 -10.41
C GLU A 106 10.69 -5.26 -10.41
N ASN A 107 9.53 -4.84 -9.93
CA ASN A 107 9.20 -3.41 -9.77
C ASN A 107 10.08 -2.73 -8.73
N ILE A 108 10.40 -3.40 -7.62
CA ILE A 108 11.35 -2.89 -6.61
C ILE A 108 12.75 -2.72 -7.23
N ILE A 109 13.26 -3.71 -7.95
CA ILE A 109 14.55 -3.61 -8.66
C ILE A 109 14.52 -2.43 -9.64
N ARG A 110 13.48 -2.34 -10.47
CA ARG A 110 13.25 -1.21 -11.39
C ARG A 110 13.27 0.16 -10.71
N SER A 111 12.65 0.26 -9.53
CA SER A 111 12.51 1.53 -8.82
C SER A 111 13.80 1.95 -8.10
N PHE A 112 14.58 0.99 -7.59
CA PHE A 112 15.68 1.28 -6.65
C PHE A 112 17.08 0.95 -7.17
N VAL A 113 17.17 0.19 -8.26
CA VAL A 113 18.42 -0.34 -8.81
C VAL A 113 18.59 0.08 -10.27
N GLY A 114 17.49 0.10 -11.03
CA GLY A 114 17.50 0.31 -12.48
C GLY A 114 16.87 -0.87 -13.19
N THR A 115 17.17 -1.08 -14.46
CA THR A 115 16.54 -2.15 -15.25
C THR A 115 16.98 -3.56 -14.87
N ASP A 116 18.17 -3.72 -14.31
CA ASP A 116 18.76 -5.02 -13.93
C ASP A 116 19.64 -4.87 -12.68
N ILE A 117 19.74 -5.93 -11.87
CA ILE A 117 20.60 -5.97 -10.67
C ILE A 117 22.11 -5.91 -10.99
N SER A 118 22.49 -6.14 -12.25
CA SER A 118 23.84 -6.05 -12.78
C SER A 118 24.31 -4.61 -13.06
N GLU A 119 23.44 -3.61 -12.86
CA GLU A 119 23.74 -2.18 -13.02
C GLU A 119 23.79 -1.44 -11.67
N PRO A 120 24.66 -1.85 -10.72
CA PRO A 120 24.65 -1.34 -9.34
C PRO A 120 24.95 0.16 -9.26
N GLU A 121 25.58 0.76 -10.28
CA GLU A 121 25.77 2.20 -10.40
C GLU A 121 24.48 3.01 -10.55
N LYS A 122 23.41 2.41 -11.07
CA LYS A 122 22.10 3.06 -11.20
C LYS A 122 21.26 2.96 -9.93
N SER A 123 21.72 2.19 -8.94
CA SER A 123 21.00 2.08 -7.68
C SER A 123 20.95 3.40 -6.93
N VAL A 124 19.82 3.69 -6.28
CA VAL A 124 19.69 4.83 -5.36
C VAL A 124 20.66 4.74 -4.17
N PHE A 125 21.20 3.55 -3.92
CA PHE A 125 22.20 3.30 -2.89
C PHE A 125 23.64 3.33 -3.46
N GLY A 126 23.81 3.44 -4.78
CA GLY A 126 25.12 3.40 -5.44
C GLY A 126 25.82 2.05 -5.36
N LYS A 127 26.96 1.98 -6.04
CA LYS A 127 27.68 0.72 -6.33
C LYS A 127 28.53 0.18 -5.19
N TYR A 128 29.07 1.04 -4.34
CA TYR A 128 30.12 0.67 -3.39
C TYR A 128 29.54 0.30 -2.01
N PRO A 129 30.20 -0.59 -1.25
CA PRO A 129 29.82 -0.82 0.15
C PRO A 129 29.92 0.47 0.95
N HIS A 130 29.11 0.57 1.99
CA HIS A 130 29.12 1.75 2.85
C HIS A 130 30.47 1.88 3.55
N ALA A 131 31.16 3.02 3.37
CA ALA A 131 32.51 3.22 3.90
C ALA A 131 32.60 2.97 5.42
N LYS A 132 31.58 3.43 6.17
CA LYS A 132 31.48 3.18 7.62
C LYS A 132 31.40 1.69 7.98
N VAL A 133 30.74 0.87 7.16
CA VAL A 133 30.65 -0.58 7.38
C VAL A 133 32.03 -1.20 7.24
N LEU A 134 32.76 -0.87 6.18
CA LEU A 134 34.13 -1.36 5.97
C LEU A 134 35.07 -0.90 7.10
N GLN A 135 34.96 0.36 7.53
CA GLN A 135 35.76 0.90 8.61
C GLN A 135 35.50 0.20 9.95
N VAL A 136 34.24 -0.15 10.23
CA VAL A 136 33.88 -0.91 11.45
C VAL A 136 34.38 -2.34 11.34
N ALA A 137 34.20 -2.99 10.19
CA ALA A 137 34.67 -4.36 9.96
C ALA A 137 36.19 -4.48 10.16
N ALA A 138 36.97 -3.52 9.67
CA ALA A 138 38.42 -3.48 9.84
C ALA A 138 38.86 -3.40 11.33
N LYS A 139 37.98 -2.97 12.23
CA LYS A 139 38.25 -2.90 13.69
C LYS A 139 37.90 -4.19 14.43
N LEU A 140 37.26 -5.16 13.79
CA LEU A 140 36.85 -6.42 14.42
C LEU A 140 37.97 -7.47 14.51
N GLY A 141 39.18 -7.15 14.05
CA GLY A 141 40.34 -8.04 14.12
C GLY A 141 40.41 -8.97 12.91
N ASN A 142 40.75 -10.25 13.12
CA ASN A 142 40.89 -11.22 12.04
C ASN A 142 39.53 -11.49 11.35
N PRO A 143 39.35 -11.12 10.07
CA PRO A 143 38.09 -11.30 9.36
C PRO A 143 37.60 -12.76 9.34
N LYS A 144 38.52 -13.73 9.28
CA LYS A 144 38.19 -15.17 9.28
C LYS A 144 37.56 -15.65 10.59
N LEU A 145 37.69 -14.88 11.67
CA LEU A 145 37.13 -15.20 13.00
C LEU A 145 35.93 -14.32 13.36
N ALA A 146 35.72 -13.21 12.64
CA ALA A 146 34.64 -12.27 12.91
C ALA A 146 33.32 -12.78 12.30
N ARG A 147 32.31 -13.03 13.15
CA ARG A 147 30.96 -13.40 12.71
C ARG A 147 30.10 -12.14 12.60
N ILE A 148 29.69 -11.79 11.38
CA ILE A 148 28.92 -10.56 11.10
C ILE A 148 27.52 -10.94 10.59
N LEU A 149 26.49 -10.36 11.20
CA LEU A 149 25.12 -10.40 10.71
C LEU A 149 24.78 -9.07 10.04
N ASP A 150 24.52 -9.09 8.73
CA ASP A 150 24.07 -7.92 7.97
C ASP A 150 22.54 -7.88 7.91
N VAL A 151 21.93 -7.11 8.82
CA VAL A 151 20.47 -6.99 8.94
C VAL A 151 19.93 -6.12 7.80
N GLY A 152 18.97 -6.64 7.04
CA GLY A 152 18.40 -5.90 5.91
C GLY A 152 19.37 -5.76 4.74
N ALA A 153 20.20 -6.78 4.50
CA ALA A 153 21.24 -6.81 3.47
C ALA A 153 20.79 -6.41 2.05
N GLY A 154 19.50 -6.53 1.74
CA GLY A 154 18.95 -6.23 0.42
C GLY A 154 19.67 -7.05 -0.65
N LEU A 155 20.24 -6.37 -1.66
CA LEU A 155 21.04 -7.01 -2.71
C LEU A 155 22.45 -7.46 -2.27
N GLY A 156 22.80 -7.31 -0.99
CA GLY A 156 24.11 -7.69 -0.46
C GLY A 156 25.22 -6.68 -0.73
N ARG A 157 24.89 -5.40 -0.96
CA ARG A 157 25.87 -4.31 -1.21
C ARG A 157 26.97 -4.25 -0.14
N ASN A 158 26.62 -4.51 1.12
CA ASN A 158 27.58 -4.60 2.22
C ASN A 158 28.01 -6.04 2.47
N THR A 159 27.06 -6.99 2.43
CA THR A 159 27.30 -8.40 2.72
C THR A 159 28.39 -9.02 1.85
N ILE A 160 28.35 -8.79 0.52
CA ILE A 160 29.29 -9.43 -0.41
C ILE A 160 30.72 -8.92 -0.18
N PRO A 161 30.98 -7.59 -0.08
CA PRO A 161 32.31 -7.11 0.30
C PRO A 161 32.77 -7.60 1.68
N LEU A 162 31.89 -7.63 2.69
CA LEU A 162 32.23 -8.15 4.01
C LEU A 162 32.62 -9.63 3.99
N ALA A 163 31.92 -10.45 3.21
CA ALA A 163 32.21 -11.88 3.07
C ALA A 163 33.54 -12.18 2.34
N ARG A 164 34.14 -11.17 1.68
CA ARG A 164 35.42 -11.28 0.97
C ARG A 164 36.61 -10.78 1.78
N LEU A 165 36.39 -10.19 2.96
CA LEU A 165 37.46 -9.78 3.89
C LEU A 165 38.17 -11.01 4.50
#